data_AF-A0A034WTU7-F1
#
_entry.id   AF-A0A034WTU7-F1
#
_cell.length_a   1.000
_cell.length_b   1.000
_cell.length_c   1.000
_cell.angle_alpha   90.00
_cell.angle_beta   90.00
_cell.angle_gamma   90.00
#
_symmetry.space_group_name_H-M   'P 1'
#
loop_
_entity.id
_entity.type
_entity.pdbx_description
1 polymer ?
#
loop_
_entity_poly.entity_id
_entity_poly.type
_entity_poly.pdbx_seq_one_letter_code
_entity_poly.pdbx_strand_id
1 'polypeptide(L)'
;MSWRVRHFLKQVRENKEGDERKKALTQNKEFFKETDNSTIDNQLVTLSDSPKNDVTENHNPPTCFETKETKKDFETLSPLSTSLESRFSPLTTLKGRYINWNRKHSDLAAQPWCCISDIIHFCDKHEYQTLSLNDPSQNNKIVSEVKFLLIDGKAPFDLCKRFPGNIKNPEDLWICISRCASVEYHLKKILSLFRRPLARLVVDKQRVLRQNFHLAVSELRLDISAHISTVNLYDRNIFEHEFQLRWEDKVD
;
A
#
# COMPACT_ATOMS: atom_id res chain seq x y z
N MET A 1 10.90 -5.60 -18.60
CA MET A 1 10.28 -6.63 -17.75
C MET A 1 10.73 -8.05 -18.09
N SER A 2 11.42 -8.71 -17.15
CA SER A 2 11.81 -10.13 -17.25
C SER A 2 10.58 -11.06 -17.24
N TRP A 3 10.57 -12.06 -18.11
CA TRP A 3 9.49 -13.07 -18.22
C TRP A 3 9.19 -13.78 -16.89
N ARG A 4 10.21 -13.91 -16.04
CA ARG A 4 10.11 -14.57 -14.73
C ARG A 4 9.16 -13.83 -13.77
N VAL A 5 9.15 -12.50 -13.80
CA VAL A 5 8.29 -11.67 -12.93
C VAL A 5 6.83 -11.83 -13.33
N ARG A 6 6.55 -11.80 -14.65
CA ARG A 6 5.19 -12.00 -15.17
C ARG A 6 4.66 -13.40 -14.88
N HIS A 7 5.51 -14.41 -15.00
CA HIS A 7 5.15 -15.80 -14.70
C HIS A 7 4.86 -16.00 -13.21
N PHE A 8 5.67 -15.42 -12.33
CA PHE A 8 5.49 -15.52 -10.89
C PHE A 8 4.19 -14.85 -10.41
N LEU A 9 3.93 -13.62 -10.87
CA LEU A 9 2.71 -12.90 -10.50
C LEU A 9 1.44 -13.61 -11.05
N LYS A 10 1.55 -14.32 -12.18
CA LYS A 10 0.50 -15.20 -12.68
C LYS A 10 0.28 -16.41 -11.75
N GLN A 11 1.35 -17.06 -11.29
CA GLN A 11 1.25 -18.20 -10.36
C GLN A 11 0.66 -17.81 -8.99
N VAL A 12 0.98 -16.63 -8.46
CA VAL A 12 0.39 -16.14 -7.20
C VAL A 12 -1.13 -15.99 -7.33
N ARG A 13 -1.63 -15.55 -8.49
CA ARG A 13 -3.07 -15.47 -8.78
C ARG A 13 -3.73 -16.85 -8.79
N GLU A 14 -3.13 -17.79 -9.52
CA GLU A 14 -3.67 -19.17 -9.64
C GLU A 14 -3.70 -19.89 -8.28
N ASN A 15 -2.70 -19.65 -7.43
CA ASN A 15 -2.66 -20.23 -6.09
C ASN A 15 -3.67 -19.58 -5.12
N LYS A 16 -3.88 -18.26 -5.18
CA LYS A 16 -4.90 -17.58 -4.37
C LYS A 16 -6.33 -17.94 -4.79
N GLU A 17 -6.62 -17.99 -6.09
CA GLU A 17 -7.93 -18.45 -6.59
C GLU A 17 -8.19 -19.93 -6.25
N GLY A 18 -7.13 -20.77 -6.26
CA GLY A 18 -7.21 -22.17 -5.86
C GLY A 18 -7.54 -22.36 -4.37
N ASP A 19 -6.95 -21.57 -3.48
CA ASP A 19 -7.22 -21.62 -2.05
C ASP A 19 -8.59 -21.06 -1.67
N GLU A 20 -9.06 -20.00 -2.34
CA GLU A 20 -10.42 -19.49 -2.14
C GLU A 20 -11.48 -20.50 -2.62
N ARG A 21 -11.25 -21.18 -3.75
CA ARG A 21 -12.14 -22.25 -4.24
C ARG A 21 -12.14 -23.47 -3.30
N LYS A 22 -11.01 -23.83 -2.71
CA LYS A 22 -10.94 -24.92 -1.71
C LYS A 22 -11.63 -24.55 -0.41
N LYS A 23 -11.53 -23.30 0.06
CA LYS A 23 -12.27 -22.81 1.25
C LYS A 23 -13.77 -22.76 1.00
N ALA A 24 -14.21 -22.29 -0.17
CA ALA A 24 -15.62 -22.30 -0.55
C ALA A 24 -16.19 -23.73 -0.70
N LEU A 25 -15.39 -24.68 -1.22
CA LEU A 25 -15.80 -26.09 -1.31
C LEU A 25 -15.90 -26.75 0.07
N THR A 26 -15.06 -26.34 1.03
CA THR A 26 -15.06 -26.89 2.40
C THR A 26 -16.22 -26.34 3.22
N GLN A 27 -16.53 -25.04 3.12
CA GLN A 27 -17.71 -24.43 3.76
C GLN A 27 -19.03 -25.01 3.23
N ASN A 28 -19.14 -25.26 1.92
CA ASN A 28 -20.33 -25.90 1.36
C ASN A 28 -20.47 -27.38 1.79
N LYS A 29 -19.36 -28.07 2.09
CA LYS A 29 -19.40 -29.47 2.55
C LYS A 29 -19.80 -29.61 4.02
N GLU A 30 -19.55 -28.59 4.84
CA GLU A 30 -20.02 -28.52 6.23
C GLU A 30 -21.53 -28.19 6.31
N PHE A 31 -22.03 -27.32 5.43
CA PHE A 31 -23.47 -27.00 5.35
C PHE A 31 -24.38 -28.17 4.96
N PHE A 32 -23.87 -29.19 4.26
CA PHE A 32 -24.65 -30.38 3.85
C PHE A 32 -24.51 -31.57 4.81
N LYS A 33 -23.77 -31.44 5.91
CA LYS A 33 -23.63 -32.51 6.92
C LYS A 33 -24.42 -32.28 8.20
N GLU A 34 -25.06 -31.13 8.38
CA GLU A 34 -25.79 -30.78 9.61
C GLU A 34 -27.31 -30.93 9.52
N THR A 35 -27.85 -31.42 8.39
CA THR A 35 -29.31 -31.47 8.17
C THR A 35 -29.93 -32.86 8.29
N ASP A 36 -29.33 -33.78 9.05
CA ASP A 36 -30.00 -35.03 9.45
C ASP A 36 -29.51 -35.46 10.85
N ASN A 37 -30.21 -35.02 11.92
CA ASN A 37 -30.62 -35.84 13.07
C ASN A 37 -31.13 -35.02 14.29
N SER A 38 -32.23 -35.52 14.89
CA SER A 38 -32.92 -35.15 16.17
C SER A 38 -33.81 -33.89 16.11
N THR A 39 -35.15 -33.89 16.33
CA THR A 39 -36.11 -34.61 17.21
C THR A 39 -35.91 -34.40 18.72
N ILE A 40 -36.58 -33.34 19.23
CA ILE A 40 -37.42 -33.24 20.46
C ILE A 40 -36.76 -33.62 21.81
N ASP A 41 -36.54 -32.68 22.76
CA ASP A 41 -37.52 -32.29 23.81
C ASP A 41 -37.00 -31.30 24.89
N ASN A 42 -37.91 -30.41 25.31
CA ASN A 42 -38.18 -29.81 26.64
C ASN A 42 -37.21 -28.91 27.48
N GLN A 43 -37.71 -27.67 27.65
CA GLN A 43 -37.95 -26.89 28.90
C GLN A 43 -36.78 -26.51 29.86
N LEU A 44 -36.60 -25.21 30.13
CA LEU A 44 -37.24 -24.49 31.26
C LEU A 44 -36.81 -23.00 31.31
N VAL A 45 -37.78 -22.15 31.63
CA VAL A 45 -37.77 -20.69 31.76
C VAL A 45 -37.14 -20.23 33.08
N THR A 46 -36.41 -19.11 33.11
CA THR A 46 -36.61 -18.07 34.15
C THR A 46 -36.17 -16.67 33.70
N LEU A 47 -37.13 -15.74 33.84
CA LEU A 47 -37.05 -14.29 33.65
C LEU A 47 -36.11 -13.63 34.68
N SER A 48 -35.52 -12.49 34.33
CA SER A 48 -35.32 -11.32 35.22
C SER A 48 -34.77 -10.11 34.45
N ASP A 49 -35.66 -9.14 34.22
CA ASP A 49 -35.53 -7.68 34.35
C ASP A 49 -34.27 -6.92 33.87
N SER A 50 -34.52 -6.00 32.93
CA SER A 50 -33.75 -4.77 32.76
C SER A 50 -34.06 -3.76 33.88
N PRO A 51 -33.14 -2.82 34.15
CA PRO A 51 -33.51 -1.43 33.92
C PRO A 51 -32.43 -0.63 33.18
N LYS A 52 -32.92 0.30 32.34
CA LYS A 52 -32.16 1.39 31.72
C LYS A 52 -31.70 2.39 32.79
N ASN A 53 -30.51 3.00 32.62
CA ASN A 53 -30.40 4.45 32.47
C ASN A 53 -28.99 4.90 32.05
N ASP A 54 -29.02 5.83 31.10
CA ASP A 54 -27.97 6.64 30.47
C ASP A 54 -26.96 7.29 31.42
N VAL A 55 -25.68 7.28 30.99
CA VAL A 55 -24.77 8.43 31.15
C VAL A 55 -24.00 8.63 29.85
N THR A 56 -24.00 9.89 29.42
CA THR A 56 -23.71 10.43 28.10
C THR A 56 -22.21 10.55 27.85
N GLU A 57 -21.65 9.80 26.89
CA GLU A 57 -20.38 10.15 26.26
C GLU A 57 -20.66 10.95 24.99
N ASN A 58 -20.48 12.27 25.09
CA ASN A 58 -20.45 13.18 23.94
C ASN A 58 -19.23 12.89 23.06
N HIS A 59 -19.30 11.86 22.22
CA HIS A 59 -18.44 11.73 21.06
C HIS A 59 -19.09 12.44 19.87
N ASN A 60 -18.78 13.73 19.72
CA ASN A 60 -19.00 14.40 18.45
C ASN A 60 -18.27 13.61 17.35
N PRO A 61 -18.94 13.15 16.28
CA PRO A 61 -18.24 12.54 15.16
C PRO A 61 -17.32 13.60 14.53
N PRO A 62 -16.10 13.26 14.12
CA PRO A 62 -15.24 14.21 13.41
C PRO A 62 -15.95 14.65 12.13
N THR A 63 -16.34 15.92 12.10
CA THR A 63 -17.00 16.55 10.95
C THR A 63 -16.00 16.65 9.82
N CYS A 64 -16.38 16.13 8.65
CA CYS A 64 -15.63 16.25 7.42
C CYS A 64 -15.61 17.72 6.98
N PHE A 65 -14.49 18.42 7.15
CA PHE A 65 -14.31 19.75 6.58
C PHE A 65 -13.76 19.62 5.15
N GLU A 66 -14.47 20.20 4.19
CA GLU A 66 -13.97 20.41 2.83
C GLU A 66 -12.76 21.32 2.87
N THR A 67 -11.58 20.80 2.51
CA THR A 67 -10.46 21.66 2.13
C THR A 67 -10.63 21.98 0.65
N LYS A 68 -11.14 23.17 0.34
CA LYS A 68 -11.18 23.67 -1.04
C LYS A 68 -9.74 23.89 -1.49
N GLU A 69 -9.22 23.00 -2.33
CA GLU A 69 -7.94 23.22 -3.02
C GLU A 69 -8.11 24.36 -4.03
N THR A 70 -7.62 25.54 -3.64
CA THR A 70 -7.41 26.65 -4.55
C THR A 70 -6.26 26.30 -5.50
N LYS A 71 -6.57 26.09 -6.78
CA LYS A 71 -5.56 26.02 -7.85
C LYS A 71 -4.77 27.32 -7.91
N LYS A 72 -3.48 27.27 -7.53
CA LYS A 72 -2.45 28.18 -8.03
C LYS A 72 -1.12 27.46 -8.21
N ASP A 73 -0.73 27.36 -9.47
CA ASP A 73 0.60 27.52 -10.07
C ASP A 73 1.80 26.99 -9.28
N PHE A 74 2.29 25.81 -9.68
CA PHE A 74 3.71 25.51 -9.69
C PHE A 74 4.03 24.59 -10.87
N GLU A 75 4.53 25.18 -11.95
CA GLU A 75 5.19 24.44 -13.02
C GLU A 75 6.55 23.89 -12.54
N THR A 76 6.92 22.76 -13.16
CA THR A 76 8.28 22.23 -13.34
C THR A 76 8.90 21.33 -12.26
N LEU A 77 8.40 20.11 -12.08
CA LEU A 77 9.22 18.94 -11.68
C LEU A 77 8.71 17.61 -12.28
N SER A 78 9.50 17.05 -13.22
CA SER A 78 9.71 15.64 -13.62
C SER A 78 8.54 14.62 -13.75
N PRO A 79 8.61 13.69 -14.74
CA PRO A 79 7.50 12.85 -15.20
C PRO A 79 7.08 11.68 -14.27
N LEU A 80 7.53 11.65 -13.01
CA LEU A 80 7.06 10.64 -12.05
C LEU A 80 5.68 11.02 -11.48
N SER A 81 5.37 12.31 -11.42
CA SER A 81 4.10 12.82 -10.88
C SER A 81 2.89 12.51 -11.80
N THR A 82 3.12 12.38 -13.11
CA THR A 82 2.03 12.19 -14.09
C THR A 82 1.47 10.76 -14.14
N SER A 83 2.16 9.78 -13.53
CA SER A 83 1.62 8.41 -13.39
C SER A 83 0.67 8.25 -12.18
N LEU A 84 0.77 9.13 -11.18
CA LEU A 84 -0.07 9.08 -9.98
C LEU A 84 -1.46 9.66 -10.25
N GLU A 85 -1.57 10.76 -11.00
CA GLU A 85 -2.85 11.43 -11.26
C GLU A 85 -3.73 10.69 -12.29
N SER A 86 -3.10 9.98 -13.22
CA SER A 86 -3.79 9.25 -14.31
C SER A 86 -4.42 7.91 -13.87
N ARG A 87 -4.03 7.38 -12.70
CA ARG A 87 -4.54 6.09 -12.18
C ARG A 87 -5.82 6.22 -11.35
N PHE A 88 -6.28 7.44 -11.08
CA PHE A 88 -7.61 7.67 -10.55
C PHE A 88 -8.59 7.65 -11.72
N SER A 89 -9.39 6.58 -11.84
CA SER A 89 -10.52 6.59 -12.77
C SER A 89 -11.36 7.87 -12.57
N PRO A 90 -11.72 8.59 -13.66
CA PRO A 90 -12.68 9.67 -13.55
C PRO A 90 -14.04 9.08 -13.21
N LEU A 91 -14.81 9.80 -12.39
CA LEU A 91 -16.17 9.50 -11.94
C LEU A 91 -16.31 8.32 -10.96
N THR A 92 -16.24 8.62 -9.66
CA THR A 92 -17.45 8.60 -8.84
C THR A 92 -17.34 9.71 -7.80
N THR A 93 -18.17 10.73 -7.91
CA THR A 93 -18.49 11.66 -6.80
C THR A 93 -19.34 10.94 -5.75
N LEU A 94 -18.93 9.74 -5.34
CA LEU A 94 -19.57 9.01 -4.25
C LEU A 94 -18.99 9.59 -2.97
N LYS A 95 -19.73 10.56 -2.40
CA LYS A 95 -19.51 11.00 -1.03
C LYS A 95 -19.69 9.75 -0.17
N GLY A 96 -18.62 9.28 0.45
CA GLY A 96 -18.68 8.14 1.35
C GLY A 96 -17.63 8.31 2.43
N ARG A 97 -17.67 7.43 3.42
CA ARG A 97 -16.66 7.39 4.46
C ARG A 97 -16.42 5.97 4.93
N TYR A 98 -15.24 5.73 5.48
CA TYR A 98 -14.99 4.54 6.24
C TYR A 98 -15.73 4.58 7.59
N ILE A 99 -16.52 3.55 7.86
CA ILE A 99 -17.03 3.24 9.20
C ILE A 99 -15.99 2.38 9.96
N ASN A 100 -16.08 2.36 11.29
CA ASN A 100 -15.06 1.79 12.19
C ASN A 100 -13.69 2.50 12.12
N TRP A 101 -13.65 3.74 11.65
CA TRP A 101 -12.43 4.54 11.66
C TRP A 101 -11.99 4.90 13.08
N ASN A 102 -10.69 4.77 13.38
CA ASN A 102 -10.12 5.06 14.68
C ASN A 102 -8.72 5.67 14.51
N ARG A 103 -8.09 6.03 15.64
CA ARG A 103 -6.76 6.66 15.64
C ARG A 103 -5.69 5.83 14.92
N LYS A 104 -5.72 4.49 15.04
CA LYS A 104 -4.75 3.62 14.36
C LYS A 104 -4.85 3.71 12.84
N HIS A 105 -6.04 3.95 12.31
CA HIS A 105 -6.25 4.14 10.87
C HIS A 105 -5.73 5.51 10.39
N SER A 106 -5.90 6.56 11.19
CA SER A 106 -5.27 7.85 10.94
C SER A 106 -3.74 7.75 10.98
N ASP A 107 -3.18 7.04 11.95
CA ASP A 107 -1.74 6.80 12.05
C ASP A 107 -1.23 6.00 10.83
N LEU A 108 -2.00 5.00 10.37
CA LEU A 108 -1.69 4.21 9.18
C LEU A 108 -1.76 5.03 7.88
N ALA A 109 -2.72 5.95 7.76
CA ALA A 109 -2.84 6.86 6.61
C ALA A 109 -1.70 7.89 6.56
N ALA A 110 -1.07 8.18 7.69
CA ALA A 110 0.12 9.03 7.77
C ALA A 110 1.44 8.30 7.46
N GLN A 111 1.42 6.96 7.35
CA GLN A 111 2.60 6.18 6.97
C GLN A 111 2.91 6.32 5.47
N PRO A 112 4.17 6.08 5.06
CA PRO A 112 4.55 6.06 3.65
C PRO A 112 3.93 4.88 2.89
N TRP A 113 3.19 5.18 1.82
CA TRP A 113 2.64 4.19 0.88
C TRP A 113 3.12 4.43 -0.55
N CYS A 114 3.28 3.36 -1.32
CA CYS A 114 3.50 3.44 -2.76
C CYS A 114 2.98 2.18 -3.47
N CYS A 115 2.91 2.23 -4.80
CA CYS A 115 2.67 1.03 -5.59
C CYS A 115 3.98 0.27 -5.81
N ILE A 116 3.90 -1.04 -6.02
CA ILE A 116 5.06 -1.85 -6.43
C ILE A 116 5.64 -1.32 -7.75
N SER A 117 4.79 -0.91 -8.68
CA SER A 117 5.16 -0.32 -9.96
C SER A 117 6.10 0.86 -9.81
N ASP A 118 5.93 1.67 -8.76
CA ASP A 118 6.71 2.89 -8.55
C ASP A 118 8.13 2.51 -8.12
N ILE A 119 8.26 1.48 -7.30
CA ILE A 119 9.57 0.96 -6.90
C ILE A 119 10.25 0.24 -8.07
N ILE A 120 9.52 -0.54 -8.85
CA ILE A 120 10.05 -1.19 -10.06
C ILE A 120 10.48 -0.15 -11.09
N HIS A 121 9.69 0.92 -11.29
CA HIS A 121 10.04 2.02 -12.18
C HIS A 121 11.29 2.74 -11.70
N PHE A 122 11.41 3.01 -10.40
CA PHE A 122 12.64 3.53 -9.81
C PHE A 122 13.83 2.61 -10.11
N CYS A 123 13.68 1.29 -9.91
CA CYS A 123 14.75 0.34 -10.21
C CYS A 123 15.13 0.35 -11.70
N ASP A 124 14.15 0.26 -12.60
CA ASP A 124 14.37 0.25 -14.06
C ASP A 124 15.07 1.54 -14.54
N LYS A 125 14.68 2.69 -13.98
CA LYS A 125 15.26 3.99 -14.30
C LYS A 125 16.73 4.09 -13.89
N HIS A 126 17.08 3.57 -12.71
CA HIS A 126 18.39 3.76 -12.10
C HIS A 126 19.35 2.58 -12.29
N GLU A 127 18.90 1.43 -12.81
CA GLU A 127 19.71 0.22 -12.98
C GLU A 127 21.00 0.49 -13.77
N TYR A 128 20.89 1.24 -14.87
CA TYR A 128 22.01 1.56 -15.76
C TYR A 128 22.36 3.06 -15.78
N GLN A 129 21.82 3.84 -14.84
CA GLN A 129 22.05 5.28 -14.83
C GLN A 129 23.47 5.62 -14.36
N THR A 130 24.23 6.29 -15.21
CA THR A 130 25.54 6.82 -14.83
C THR A 130 25.39 7.94 -13.80
N LEU A 131 25.92 7.74 -12.58
CA LEU A 131 25.98 8.80 -11.58
C LEU A 131 26.91 9.92 -12.04
N SER A 132 26.37 11.15 -12.08
CA SER A 132 27.15 12.32 -12.48
C SER A 132 28.10 12.74 -11.36
N LEU A 133 29.37 12.94 -11.71
CA LEU A 133 30.39 13.46 -10.81
C LEU A 133 30.36 14.99 -10.72
N ASN A 134 29.93 15.64 -11.81
CA ASN A 134 29.99 17.09 -11.98
C ASN A 134 28.63 17.77 -11.79
N ASP A 135 27.54 17.00 -11.87
CA ASP A 135 26.18 17.51 -11.72
C ASP A 135 25.53 16.93 -10.46
N PRO A 136 25.64 17.62 -9.30
CA PRO A 136 24.98 17.19 -8.07
C PRO A 136 23.45 17.20 -8.20
N SER A 137 22.86 17.91 -9.17
CA SER A 137 21.40 17.94 -9.35
C SER A 137 20.84 16.57 -9.72
N GLN A 138 21.57 15.78 -10.50
CA GLN A 138 21.15 14.42 -10.87
C GLN A 138 21.16 13.48 -9.67
N ASN A 139 22.19 13.56 -8.83
CA ASN A 139 22.26 12.76 -7.60
C ASN A 139 21.16 13.20 -6.61
N ASN A 140 20.87 14.49 -6.54
CA ASN A 140 19.77 15.01 -5.73
C ASN A 140 18.40 14.54 -6.21
N LYS A 141 18.18 14.35 -7.53
CA LYS A 141 16.95 13.74 -8.06
C LYS A 141 16.76 12.32 -7.53
N ILE A 142 17.82 11.50 -7.54
CA ILE A 142 17.78 10.14 -6.96
C ILE A 142 17.41 10.21 -5.49
N VAL A 143 18.06 11.08 -4.72
CA VAL A 143 17.77 11.28 -3.30
C VAL A 143 16.33 11.70 -3.07
N SER A 144 15.79 12.61 -3.87
CA SER A 144 14.40 13.07 -3.77
C SER A 144 13.41 11.94 -4.10
N GLU A 145 13.67 11.15 -5.14
CA GLU A 145 12.83 9.99 -5.49
C GLU A 145 12.81 8.94 -4.38
N VAL A 146 13.97 8.63 -3.79
CA VAL A 146 14.06 7.70 -2.66
C VAL A 146 13.37 8.24 -1.41
N LYS A 147 13.51 9.54 -1.13
CA LYS A 147 12.79 10.20 -0.02
C LYS A 147 11.28 10.20 -0.24
N PHE A 148 10.83 10.41 -1.47
CA PHE A 148 9.42 10.33 -1.81
C PHE A 148 8.87 8.95 -1.49
N LEU A 149 9.56 7.87 -1.89
CA LEU A 149 9.14 6.50 -1.58
C LEU A 149 9.19 6.21 -0.06
N LEU A 150 10.17 6.73 0.68
CA LEU A 150 10.35 6.42 2.11
C LEU A 150 9.52 7.26 3.08
N ILE A 151 9.22 8.52 2.74
CA ILE A 151 8.72 9.53 3.69
C ILE A 151 7.48 10.22 3.15
N ASP A 152 7.54 10.72 1.91
CA ASP A 152 6.47 11.57 1.37
C ASP A 152 5.37 10.79 0.63
N GLY A 153 5.47 9.45 0.61
CA GLY A 153 4.53 8.57 -0.05
C GLY A 153 3.15 8.65 0.61
N LYS A 154 2.18 9.25 -0.07
CA LYS A 154 0.84 9.44 0.51
C LYS A 154 0.05 8.14 0.48
N ALA A 155 -0.66 7.87 1.57
CA ALA A 155 -1.65 6.81 1.59
C ALA A 155 -2.70 7.01 0.47
N PRO A 156 -3.12 5.94 -0.20
CA PRO A 156 -4.12 6.03 -1.25
C PRO A 156 -5.55 6.13 -0.70
N PHE A 157 -5.70 6.21 0.62
CA PHE A 157 -6.97 6.23 1.34
C PHE A 157 -6.93 7.27 2.47
N ASP A 158 -8.11 7.63 2.97
CA ASP A 158 -8.34 8.45 4.16
C ASP A 158 -9.79 8.19 4.63
N LEU A 159 -10.22 8.77 5.75
CA LEU A 159 -11.59 8.65 6.28
C LEU A 159 -12.66 8.87 5.21
N CYS A 160 -12.46 9.87 4.35
CA CYS A 160 -13.38 10.25 3.26
C CYS A 160 -12.84 9.90 1.87
N LYS A 161 -11.79 9.07 1.78
CA LYS A 161 -11.19 8.62 0.52
C LYS A 161 -11.02 7.10 0.54
N ARG A 162 -11.82 6.39 -0.24
CA ARG A 162 -11.76 4.93 -0.30
C ARG A 162 -10.46 4.45 -0.92
N PHE A 163 -9.93 3.34 -0.41
CA PHE A 163 -8.78 2.64 -0.99
C PHE A 163 -9.05 2.27 -2.46
N PRO A 164 -8.05 2.39 -3.36
CA PRO A 164 -8.18 2.04 -4.77
C PRO A 164 -8.60 0.57 -4.96
N GLY A 165 -9.66 0.36 -5.73
CA GLY A 165 -10.15 -0.96 -6.10
C GLY A 165 -9.84 -1.30 -7.55
N ASN A 166 -10.29 -2.48 -7.99
CA ASN A 166 -10.20 -2.94 -9.39
C ASN A 166 -8.77 -2.96 -9.95
N ILE A 167 -7.79 -3.28 -9.10
CA ILE A 167 -6.39 -3.39 -9.48
C ILE A 167 -6.21 -4.64 -10.34
N LYS A 168 -6.07 -4.45 -11.65
CA LYS A 168 -5.92 -5.56 -12.62
C LYS A 168 -4.49 -6.08 -12.69
N ASN A 169 -3.51 -5.17 -12.53
CA ASN A 169 -2.10 -5.51 -12.58
C ASN A 169 -1.57 -5.69 -11.16
N PRO A 170 -0.88 -6.80 -10.87
CA PRO A 170 -0.28 -7.03 -9.56
C PRO A 170 0.78 -5.99 -9.18
N GLU A 171 1.39 -5.33 -10.16
CA GLU A 171 2.35 -4.24 -9.94
C GLU A 171 1.68 -2.96 -9.43
N ASP A 172 0.39 -2.78 -9.68
CA ASP A 172 -0.39 -1.63 -9.19
C ASP A 172 -0.91 -1.86 -7.77
N LEU A 173 -0.57 -2.99 -7.12
CA LEU A 173 -0.88 -3.22 -5.72
C LEU A 173 -0.04 -2.31 -4.82
N TRP A 174 -0.65 -1.89 -3.72
CA TRP A 174 -0.07 -0.95 -2.78
C TRP A 174 0.68 -1.67 -1.67
N ILE A 175 1.74 -1.03 -1.21
CA ILE A 175 2.54 -1.47 -0.07
C ILE A 175 2.67 -0.31 0.92
N CYS A 176 2.55 -0.63 2.21
CA CYS A 176 2.94 0.28 3.28
C CYS A 176 4.42 0.06 3.60
N ILE A 177 5.26 1.06 3.35
CA ILE A 177 6.72 0.92 3.43
C ILE A 177 7.16 0.62 4.86
N SER A 178 6.55 1.25 5.86
CA SER A 178 6.84 0.97 7.28
C SER A 178 6.46 -0.45 7.74
N ARG A 179 5.60 -1.15 6.98
CA ARG A 179 5.24 -2.55 7.23
C ARG A 179 6.04 -3.53 6.36
N CYS A 180 6.97 -3.04 5.55
CA CYS A 180 7.87 -3.83 4.72
C CYS A 180 9.33 -3.51 5.03
N ALA A 181 9.85 -4.17 6.07
CA ALA A 181 11.21 -3.95 6.56
C ALA A 181 12.28 -4.11 5.47
N SER A 182 12.08 -5.04 4.52
CA SER A 182 13.05 -5.30 3.46
C SER A 182 13.15 -4.12 2.48
N VAL A 183 12.02 -3.66 1.94
CA VAL A 183 11.97 -2.51 1.03
C VAL A 183 12.47 -1.25 1.75
N GLU A 184 12.01 -1.02 2.99
CA GLU A 184 12.47 0.11 3.81
C GLU A 184 14.00 0.08 4.01
N TYR A 185 14.56 -1.09 4.32
CA TYR A 185 16.01 -1.28 4.48
C TYR A 185 16.77 -0.94 3.20
N HIS A 186 16.34 -1.47 2.05
CA HIS A 186 17.00 -1.23 0.77
C HIS A 186 16.95 0.25 0.37
N LEU A 187 15.79 0.91 0.52
CA LEU A 187 15.67 2.34 0.23
C LEU A 187 16.55 3.18 1.18
N LYS A 188 16.61 2.85 2.48
CA LYS A 188 17.53 3.52 3.44
C LYS A 188 19.00 3.28 3.08
N LYS A 189 19.36 2.08 2.63
CA LYS A 189 20.70 1.73 2.16
C LYS A 189 21.08 2.61 0.98
N ILE A 190 20.22 2.73 -0.02
CA ILE A 190 20.43 3.62 -1.19
C ILE A 190 20.61 5.07 -0.73
N LEU A 191 19.71 5.59 0.12
CA LEU A 191 19.79 6.95 0.64
C LEU A 191 21.10 7.22 1.39
N SER A 192 21.61 6.22 2.13
CA SER A 192 22.84 6.34 2.91
C SER A 192 24.10 6.56 2.05
N LEU A 193 24.10 6.09 0.80
CA LEU A 193 25.21 6.26 -0.13
C LEU A 193 25.44 7.73 -0.50
N PHE A 194 24.36 8.53 -0.51
CA PHE A 194 24.39 9.94 -0.92
C PHE A 194 24.56 10.92 0.25
N ARG A 195 24.89 10.45 1.47
CA ARG A 195 25.15 11.33 2.63
C ARG A 195 26.32 12.30 2.40
N ARG A 196 27.25 11.95 1.52
CA ARG A 196 28.37 12.80 1.13
C ARG A 196 28.31 13.09 -0.37
N PRO A 197 28.48 14.34 -0.82
CA PRO A 197 28.51 14.66 -2.24
C PRO A 197 29.62 13.89 -2.96
N LEU A 198 29.30 13.25 -4.09
CA LEU A 198 30.25 12.44 -4.88
C LEU A 198 31.50 13.24 -5.28
N ALA A 199 31.33 14.53 -5.63
CA ALA A 199 32.43 15.42 -6.00
C ALA A 199 33.49 15.61 -4.91
N ARG A 200 33.17 15.35 -3.63
CA ARG A 200 34.10 15.46 -2.51
C ARG A 200 34.86 14.16 -2.21
N LEU A 201 34.55 13.07 -2.92
CA LEU A 201 35.19 11.77 -2.72
C LEU A 201 36.40 11.61 -3.65
N VAL A 202 37.42 10.90 -3.18
CA VAL A 202 38.55 10.47 -4.01
C VAL A 202 38.07 9.47 -5.08
N VAL A 203 38.72 9.42 -6.24
CA VAL A 203 38.33 8.63 -7.42
C VAL A 203 37.98 7.17 -7.08
N ASP A 204 38.79 6.50 -6.26
CA ASP A 204 38.49 5.10 -5.85
C ASP A 204 37.20 4.99 -5.06
N LYS A 205 36.94 5.92 -4.14
CA LYS A 205 35.70 5.97 -3.36
C LYS A 205 34.49 6.30 -4.24
N GLN A 206 34.67 7.12 -5.28
CA GLN A 206 33.61 7.38 -6.27
C GLN A 206 33.29 6.12 -7.09
N ARG A 207 34.30 5.33 -7.47
CA ARG A 207 34.10 4.04 -8.16
C ARG A 207 33.33 3.06 -7.28
N VAL A 208 33.76 2.89 -6.03
CA VAL A 208 33.08 2.00 -5.06
C VAL A 208 31.64 2.44 -4.79
N LEU A 209 31.40 3.75 -4.61
CA LEU A 209 30.05 4.27 -4.39
C LEU A 209 29.13 3.98 -5.57
N ARG A 210 29.59 4.19 -6.81
CA ARG A 210 28.83 3.86 -8.03
C ARG A 210 28.46 2.38 -8.06
N GLN A 211 29.42 1.50 -7.83
CA GLN A 211 29.17 0.06 -7.78
C GLN A 211 28.17 -0.31 -6.68
N ASN A 212 28.33 0.24 -5.48
CA ASN A 212 27.43 0.00 -4.35
C ASN A 212 26.01 0.51 -4.62
N PHE A 213 25.86 1.62 -5.35
CA PHE A 213 24.56 2.14 -5.76
C PHE A 213 23.85 1.16 -6.69
N HIS A 214 24.51 0.73 -7.76
CA HIS A 214 23.91 -0.23 -8.69
C HIS A 214 23.60 -1.57 -8.01
N LEU A 215 24.49 -2.06 -7.14
CA LEU A 215 24.23 -3.26 -6.34
C LEU A 215 23.01 -3.09 -5.44
N ALA A 216 22.87 -1.96 -4.74
CA ALA A 216 21.71 -1.72 -3.88
C ALA A 216 20.40 -1.62 -4.66
N VAL A 217 20.42 -1.04 -5.87
CA VAL A 217 19.25 -1.00 -6.78
C VAL A 217 18.90 -2.42 -7.27
N SER A 218 19.90 -3.21 -7.68
CA SER A 218 19.67 -4.60 -8.11
C SER A 218 19.16 -5.49 -6.98
N GLU A 219 19.70 -5.33 -5.76
CA GLU A 219 19.21 -6.03 -4.57
C GLU A 219 17.75 -5.67 -4.27
N LEU A 220 17.39 -4.38 -4.28
CA LEU A 220 16.00 -3.94 -4.10
C LEU A 220 15.07 -4.59 -5.14
N ARG A 221 15.49 -4.60 -6.41
CA ARG A 221 14.73 -5.21 -7.50
C ARG A 221 14.53 -6.71 -7.28
N LEU A 222 15.59 -7.42 -6.88
CA LEU A 222 15.56 -8.86 -6.63
C LEU A 222 14.70 -9.18 -5.41
N ASP A 223 14.84 -8.42 -4.34
CA ASP A 223 14.07 -8.59 -3.11
C ASP A 223 12.58 -8.42 -3.38
N ILE A 224 12.19 -7.34 -4.05
CA ILE A 224 10.80 -7.18 -4.48
C ILE A 224 10.40 -8.34 -5.38
N SER A 225 11.18 -8.72 -6.38
CA SER A 225 10.78 -9.80 -7.31
C SER A 225 10.64 -11.18 -6.65
N ALA A 226 11.46 -11.49 -5.64
CA ALA A 226 11.51 -12.79 -4.98
C ALA A 226 10.59 -12.88 -3.76
N HIS A 227 10.49 -11.79 -2.99
CA HIS A 227 9.78 -11.72 -1.71
C HIS A 227 8.42 -11.03 -1.79
N ILE A 228 7.94 -10.63 -2.98
CA ILE A 228 6.59 -10.06 -3.17
C ILE A 228 5.46 -10.95 -2.62
N SER A 229 5.69 -12.26 -2.53
CA SER A 229 4.73 -13.21 -1.94
C SER A 229 4.68 -13.18 -0.41
N THR A 230 5.76 -12.72 0.24
CA THR A 230 5.86 -12.58 1.71
C THR A 230 5.53 -11.17 2.20
N VAL A 231 5.41 -10.21 1.28
CA VAL A 231 5.05 -8.83 1.58
C VAL A 231 3.53 -8.69 1.54
N ASN A 232 2.97 -7.97 2.52
CA ASN A 232 1.56 -7.62 2.50
C ASN A 232 1.29 -6.60 1.39
N LEU A 233 0.69 -7.10 0.32
CA LEU A 233 0.23 -6.29 -0.79
C LEU A 233 -1.27 -6.04 -0.64
N TYR A 234 -1.63 -4.78 -0.80
CA TYR A 234 -2.97 -4.31 -0.54
C TYR A 234 -3.65 -3.95 -1.86
N ASP A 235 -4.74 -4.66 -2.14
CA ASP A 235 -5.85 -4.10 -2.88
C ASP A 235 -6.93 -3.62 -1.89
N ARG A 236 -8.00 -3.02 -2.40
CA ARG A 236 -9.14 -2.59 -1.58
C ARG A 236 -9.67 -3.68 -0.67
N ASN A 237 -9.87 -4.89 -1.19
CA ASN A 237 -10.55 -5.95 -0.45
C ASN A 237 -9.68 -6.46 0.69
N ILE A 238 -8.40 -6.70 0.42
CA ILE A 238 -7.40 -7.11 1.41
C ILE A 238 -7.24 -6.00 2.46
N PHE A 239 -7.16 -4.75 2.05
CA PHE A 239 -7.03 -3.60 2.95
C PHE A 239 -8.25 -3.46 3.88
N GLU A 240 -9.46 -3.42 3.31
CA GLU A 240 -10.70 -3.27 4.09
C GLU A 240 -10.89 -4.45 5.06
N HIS A 241 -10.54 -5.66 4.64
CA HIS A 241 -10.59 -6.86 5.48
C HIS A 241 -9.53 -6.84 6.60
N GLU A 242 -8.25 -6.60 6.31
CA GLU A 242 -7.15 -6.62 7.31
C GLU A 242 -7.36 -5.55 8.39
N PHE A 243 -7.82 -4.36 7.99
CA PHE A 243 -8.03 -3.24 8.92
C PHE A 243 -9.47 -3.11 9.42
N GLN A 244 -10.34 -4.08 9.10
CA GLN A 244 -11.74 -4.12 9.54
C GLN A 244 -12.52 -2.83 9.23
N LEU A 245 -12.16 -2.21 8.11
CA LEU A 245 -12.78 -1.00 7.59
C LEU A 245 -13.91 -1.39 6.65
N ARG A 246 -15.05 -0.71 6.76
CA ARG A 246 -16.15 -0.83 5.79
C ARG A 246 -16.44 0.53 5.22
N TRP A 247 -16.63 0.61 3.91
CA TRP A 247 -16.99 1.85 3.26
C TRP A 247 -18.51 1.98 3.19
N GLU A 248 -19.03 3.12 3.65
CA GLU A 248 -20.45 3.47 3.55
C GLU A 248 -20.60 4.62 2.57
N ASP A 249 -21.38 4.37 1.51
CA ASP A 249 -21.76 5.38 0.54
C ASP A 249 -22.87 6.24 1.14
N LYS A 250 -22.76 7.57 1.01
CA LYS A 250 -23.90 8.45 1.29
C LYS A 250 -24.87 8.30 0.14
N VAL A 251 -25.96 7.59 0.42
CA VAL A 251 -27.15 7.62 -0.43
C VAL A 251 -27.87 8.92 -0.07
N ASP A 252 -27.78 9.92 -0.94
CA ASP A 252 -28.66 11.10 -0.89
C ASP A 252 -30.04 10.73 -1.44
#